data_AF-A0A914MLC3-F1
#
_entry.id   AF-A0A914MLC3-F1
#
_cell.length_a   1.000
_cell.length_b   1.000
_cell.length_c   1.000
_cell.angle_alpha   90.00
_cell.angle_beta   90.00
_cell.angle_gamma   90.00
#
_symmetry.space_group_name_H-M   'P 1'
#
loop_
_entity.id
_entity.type
_entity.pdbx_description
1 polymer ?
#
loop_
_entity_poly.entity_id
_entity_poly.type
_entity_poly.pdbx_seq_one_letter_code
_entity_poly.pdbx_strand_id
1 'polypeptide(L)' 'MGGYLSITVRGYYYIKHRVKLVHPYLPCIIEFGGGRHRSYYPLEVLSVTENKMKRCH' A
#
# COMPACT_ATOMS: atom_id res chain seq x y z
N MET A 1 21.58 -7.72 14.47
CA MET A 1 20.23 -8.30 14.50
C MET A 1 19.26 -7.25 13.97
N GLY A 2 18.89 -7.32 12.69
CA GLY A 2 17.92 -6.39 12.09
C GLY A 2 16.51 -6.91 12.38
N GLY A 3 15.79 -6.26 13.29
CA GLY A 3 14.45 -6.68 13.70
C GLY A 3 13.46 -6.52 12.55
N TYR A 4 13.09 -7.63 11.91
CA TYR A 4 11.85 -7.71 11.15
C TYR A 4 10.72 -7.65 12.17
N LEU A 5 10.21 -6.45 12.44
CA LEU A 5 8.95 -6.33 13.17
C LEU A 5 7.90 -7.02 12.30
N SER A 6 7.42 -8.19 12.73
CA SER A 6 6.40 -9.00 12.07
C SER A 6 5.04 -8.32 12.21
N ILE A 7 4.94 -7.09 11.69
CA ILE A 7 3.73 -6.28 11.70
C ILE A 7 2.91 -6.59 10.45
N THR A 8 1.62 -6.83 10.64
CA THR A 8 0.69 -6.98 9.52
C THR A 8 0.41 -5.62 8.87
N VAL A 9 0.03 -5.61 7.59
CA VAL A 9 -0.39 -4.38 6.89
C VAL A 9 -1.51 -3.67 7.67
N ARG A 10 -2.48 -4.43 8.19
CA ARG A 10 -3.55 -3.89 9.07
C ARG A 10 -2.98 -3.16 10.29
N GLY A 11 -2.05 -3.80 11.01
CA GLY A 11 -1.43 -3.21 12.19
C GLY A 11 -0.64 -1.95 11.86
N TYR A 12 0.10 -1.97 10.76
CA TYR A 12 0.87 -0.81 10.30
C TYR A 12 -0.04 0.39 9.99
N TYR A 13 -1.13 0.20 9.23
CA TYR A 13 -2.06 1.28 8.90
C TYR A 13 -2.83 1.80 10.13
N TYR A 14 -3.18 0.92 11.07
CA TYR A 14 -3.83 1.33 12.31
C TYR A 14 -2.92 2.20 13.18
N ILE A 15 -1.67 1.80 13.38
CA ILE A 15 -0.72 2.50 14.26
C ILE A 15 -0.21 3.79 13.59
N LYS A 16 0.31 3.67 12.37
CA LYS A 16 1.02 4.77 11.70
C LYS A 16 0.08 5.77 11.04
N HIS A 17 -0.97 5.28 10.40
CA HIS A 17 -1.87 6.12 9.59
C HIS A 17 -3.20 6.42 10.30
N ARG A 18 -3.43 5.83 11.48
CA ARG A 18 -4.73 5.91 12.19
C ARG A 18 -5.92 5.45 11.33
N VAL A 19 -5.65 4.55 10.38
CA VAL A 19 -6.66 3.97 9.50
C VAL A 19 -7.03 2.58 10.00
N LYS A 20 -8.29 2.40 10.39
CA LYS A 20 -8.86 1.08 10.67
C LYS A 20 -9.47 0.53 9.37
N LEU A 21 -8.80 -0.45 8.77
CA LEU A 21 -9.31 -1.17 7.60
C LEU A 21 -10.64 -1.86 7.94
N VAL A 22 -11.66 -1.65 7.11
CA VAL A 22 -13.00 -2.24 7.22
C VAL A 22 -13.00 -3.65 6.61
N HIS A 23 -12.24 -3.85 5.53
CA HIS A 23 -12.14 -5.10 4.77
C HIS A 23 -10.71 -5.64 4.73
N PRO A 24 -10.07 -5.89 5.88
CA PRO A 24 -8.68 -6.31 5.95
C PRO A 24 -8.40 -7.74 5.45
N TYR A 25 -9.44 -8.46 5.01
CA TYR A 25 -9.33 -9.76 4.33
C TYR A 25 -9.13 -9.61 2.81
N LEU A 26 -9.35 -8.40 2.26
CA LEU A 26 -9.11 -8.13 0.85
C LEU A 26 -7.60 -8.13 0.55
N PRO A 27 -7.21 -8.46 -0.70
CA PRO A 27 -5.82 -8.39 -1.13
C PRO A 27 -5.21 -6.99 -0.99
N CYS A 28 -3.88 -6.92 -0.98
CA CYS A 28 -3.13 -5.68 -1.10
C CYS A 28 -2.53 -5.58 -2.51
N ILE A 29 -2.43 -4.35 -3.03
CA ILE A 29 -1.56 -4.07 -4.18
C ILE A 29 -0.12 -4.05 -3.70
N ILE A 30 0.78 -4.63 -4.50
CA ILE A 30 2.21 -4.65 -4.24
C ILE A 30 2.89 -3.72 -5.23
N GLU A 31 3.62 -2.75 -4.70
CA GLU A 31 4.55 -1.94 -5.48
C GLU A 31 5.96 -2.46 -5.23
N PHE A 32 6.60 -2.90 -6.30
CA PHE A 32 7.98 -3.37 -6.27
C PHE A 32 8.91 -2.17 -6.48
N GLY A 33 9.61 -1.77 -5.41
CA GLY A 33 10.63 -0.73 -5.49
C GLY A 33 11.96 -1.28 -5.99
N GLY A 34 12.99 -0.44 -6.05
CA GLY A 34 14.36 -0.88 -6.35
C GLY A 34 14.87 -1.93 -5.35
N GLY A 35 15.63 -2.91 -5.86
CA GLY A 35 16.22 -3.98 -5.04
C GLY A 35 15.19 -5.01 -4.55
N ARG A 36 15.16 -5.28 -3.23
CA ARG A 36 14.23 -6.23 -2.59
C ARG A 36 13.07 -5.55 -1.87
N HIS A 37 12.91 -4.23 -2.04
CA HIS A 37 11.89 -3.46 -1.35
C HIS A 37 10.48 -3.73 -1.91
N ARG A 38 9.52 -3.98 -1.02
CA ARG A 38 8.11 -4.22 -1.37
C ARG A 38 7.24 -3.36 -0.47
N SER A 39 6.42 -2.53 -1.10
CA SER A 39 5.37 -1.77 -0.42
C SER A 39 4.03 -2.47 -0.64
N TYR A 40 3.22 -2.53 0.42
CA TYR A 40 1.91 -3.19 0.40
C TYR A 40 0.82 -2.17 0.71
N TYR A 41 -0.15 -2.02 -0.18
CA TYR A 41 -1.24 -1.05 -0.06
C TYR A 41 -2.60 -1.76 -0.02
N PRO A 42 -3.38 -1.62 1.07
CA PRO A 42 -4.77 -2.09 1.11
C PRO A 42 -5.61 -1.46 0.00
N LEU A 43 -6.53 -2.22 -0.59
CA LEU A 43 -7.42 -1.69 -1.64
C LEU A 43 -8.27 -0.50 -1.16
N GLU A 44 -8.63 -0.49 0.13
CA GLU A 44 -9.46 0.56 0.74
C GLU A 44 -8.82 1.95 0.77
N VAL A 45 -7.49 2.04 0.63
CA VAL A 45 -6.75 3.31 0.70
C VAL A 45 -6.30 3.81 -0.67
N LEU A 46 -6.68 3.12 -1.74
CA LEU A 46 -6.27 3.44 -3.10
C LEU A 46 -7.37 4.17 -3.87
N SER A 47 -6.96 5.09 -4.74
CA SER A 47 -7.82 5.71 -5.73
C SER A 47 -7.23 5.48 -7.11
N VAL A 48 -8.07 5.10 -8.07
CA VAL A 48 -7.65 5.01 -9.47
C VAL A 48 -7.64 6.41 -10.07
N THR A 49 -6.53 6.78 -10.71
CA THR A 49 -6.40 8.05 -11.43
C THR A 49 -6.26 7.78 -12.91
N GLU A 50 -7.13 8.37 -13.74
CA GLU A 50 -6.98 8.32 -15.19
C GLU A 50 -5.88 9.29 -15.64
N ASN A 51 -4.84 8.75 -16.27
CA ASN A 51 -3.80 9.58 -16.85
C ASN A 51 -4.33 10.14 -18.18
N LYS A 52 -4.76 11.41 -18.19
CA LYS A 52 -5.10 12.09 -19.45
C LYS A 52 -3.80 12.28 -20.22
N MET A 53 -3.50 11.35 -21.12
CA MET A 53 -2.36 11.43 -22.03
C MET A 53 -2.48 12.75 -22.82
N LYS A 54 -1.67 13.74 -22.46
CA LYS A 54 -1.60 15.00 -23.20
C LYS A 54 -1.03 14.68 -24.57
N ARG A 55 -1.88 14.66 -25.61
CA ARG A 55 -1.42 14.65 -27.00
C ARG A 55 -0.70 15.98 -27.22
N CYS A 56 0.62 15.95 -27.33
CA CYS A 56 1.36 17.09 -27.86
C CYS A 56 0.98 17.22 -29.34
N HIS A 57 0.47 18.40 -29.71
CA HIS A 57 0.29 18.85 -31.09
C HIS A 57 1.52 19.61 -31.54
#